data_AF-A0A2S9D483-F1
#
_entry.id   AF-A0A2S9D483-F1
#
_cell.length_a   1.000
_cell.length_b   1.000
_cell.length_c   1.000
_cell.angle_alpha   90.00
_cell.angle_beta   90.00
_cell.angle_gamma   90.00
#
_symmetry.space_group_name_H-M   'P 1'
#
loop_
_entity.id
_entity.type
_entity.pdbx_description
1 polymer ?
#
loop_
_entity_poly.entity_id
_entity_poly.type
_entity_poly.pdbx_seq_one_letter_code
_entity_poly.pdbx_strand_id
1 'polypeptide(L)'
;MRSPLPMEATATLLALSTILISSPTLNLPTWGIFLGWAATSLCGKATRAIMGAITRTLFLGACCALATLLIQDLLMEQTAMPMPEWAATAAAILLINPLMIFMGRFKTFAVVPGMFVGFSTVLATHMGGFGFAPGNPGSSFICATVMNVVGIGFSWAGAYFSRPGVLQAKNPNAPDLGGASVVKKQQAAASCAAAVSADTTETSQRGPGPRPEPERQIRTKDKSMIHAGINRP
;
A
#
# COMPACT_ATOMS: atom_id res chain seq x y z
N MET A 1 -33.93 -16.06 -0.45
CA MET A 1 -33.06 -15.49 -1.51
C MET A 1 -31.97 -14.68 -0.82
N ARG A 2 -30.71 -15.14 -0.80
CA ARG A 2 -29.59 -14.33 -0.30
C ARG A 2 -28.80 -13.88 -1.51
N SER A 3 -29.04 -12.64 -1.94
CA SER A 3 -28.16 -11.95 -2.88
C SER A 3 -26.78 -11.83 -2.25
N PRO A 4 -25.69 -12.06 -3.01
CA PRO A 4 -24.35 -11.82 -2.51
C PRO A 4 -24.26 -10.37 -2.05
N LEU A 5 -23.75 -10.13 -0.84
CA LEU A 5 -23.59 -8.77 -0.36
C LEU A 5 -22.60 -8.03 -1.28
N PRO A 6 -22.97 -6.86 -1.84
CA PRO A 6 -22.04 -6.06 -2.62
C PRO A 6 -20.90 -5.56 -1.73
N MET A 7 -19.71 -5.31 -2.31
CA MET A 7 -18.56 -4.76 -1.58
C MET A 7 -18.88 -3.42 -0.88
N GLU A 8 -19.91 -2.73 -1.35
CA GLU A 8 -20.46 -1.53 -0.73
C GLU A 8 -20.97 -1.81 0.69
N ALA A 9 -21.68 -2.92 0.92
CA ALA A 9 -22.25 -3.25 2.22
C ALA A 9 -21.17 -3.58 3.27
N THR A 10 -20.09 -4.26 2.86
CA THR A 10 -18.96 -4.54 3.74
C THR A 10 -18.17 -3.26 4.06
N ALA A 11 -18.01 -2.36 3.09
CA ALA A 11 -17.41 -1.06 3.31
C ALA A 11 -18.23 -0.20 4.28
N THR A 12 -19.56 -0.18 4.15
CA THR A 12 -20.45 0.56 5.07
C THR A 12 -20.42 -0.02 6.48
N LEU A 13 -20.45 -1.35 6.64
CA LEU A 13 -20.34 -2.00 7.94
C LEU A 13 -18.99 -1.72 8.60
N LEU A 14 -17.91 -1.75 7.82
CA LEU A 14 -16.58 -1.42 8.30
C LEU A 14 -16.53 0.05 8.76
N ALA A 15 -17.07 0.98 7.97
CA ALA A 15 -17.17 2.38 8.36
C ALA A 15 -17.98 2.59 9.66
N LEU A 16 -19.14 1.96 9.79
CA LEU A 16 -19.94 2.01 11.02
C LEU A 16 -19.18 1.45 12.23
N SER A 17 -18.49 0.32 12.06
CA SER A 17 -17.69 -0.26 13.14
C SER A 17 -16.56 0.66 13.59
N THR A 18 -15.94 1.40 12.66
CA THR A 18 -14.87 2.33 13.01
C THR A 18 -15.37 3.53 13.82
N ILE A 19 -16.61 3.98 13.62
CA ILE A 19 -17.22 5.03 14.45
C ILE A 19 -17.36 4.56 15.91
N LEU A 20 -17.77 3.31 16.11
CA LEU A 20 -17.93 2.73 17.45
C LEU A 20 -16.58 2.48 18.14
N ILE A 21 -15.56 2.08 17.38
CA ILE A 21 -14.22 1.78 17.90
C ILE A 21 -13.39 3.06 18.11
N SER A 22 -13.68 4.13 17.36
CA SER A 22 -12.96 5.42 17.43
C SER A 22 -13.25 6.22 18.70
N SER A 23 -13.93 5.64 19.70
CA SER A 23 -14.16 6.31 20.97
C SER A 23 -12.84 6.84 21.54
N PRO A 24 -12.78 8.10 22.01
CA PRO A 24 -11.59 8.69 22.64
C PRO A 24 -11.04 7.85 23.80
N THR A 25 -11.89 7.02 24.42
CA THR A 25 -11.52 6.12 25.51
C THR A 25 -10.60 4.99 25.08
N LEU A 26 -10.67 4.55 23.82
CA LEU A 26 -9.90 3.42 23.31
C LEU A 26 -8.66 3.86 22.52
N ASN A 27 -8.67 5.06 21.93
CA ASN A 27 -7.56 5.64 21.15
C ASN A 27 -6.94 4.67 20.12
N LEU A 28 -7.76 3.80 19.52
CA LEU A 28 -7.29 2.75 18.61
C LEU A 28 -7.12 3.30 17.18
N PRO A 29 -6.13 2.83 16.40
CA PRO A 29 -5.92 3.25 15.02
C PRO A 29 -6.97 2.61 14.09
N THR A 30 -8.17 3.17 14.06
CA THR A 30 -9.30 2.64 13.26
C THR A 30 -9.01 2.58 11.77
N TRP A 31 -8.16 3.48 11.27
CA TRP A 31 -7.63 3.46 9.90
C TRP A 31 -6.87 2.16 9.57
N GLY A 32 -6.29 1.47 10.56
CA GLY A 32 -5.65 0.17 10.39
C GLY A 32 -6.63 -0.92 9.93
N ILE A 33 -7.92 -0.80 10.29
CA ILE A 33 -8.97 -1.72 9.82
C ILE A 33 -9.17 -1.57 8.30
N PHE A 34 -9.20 -0.33 7.80
CA PHE A 34 -9.32 -0.05 6.37
C PHE A 34 -8.09 -0.55 5.60
N LEU A 35 -6.89 -0.38 6.15
CA LEU A 35 -5.66 -0.86 5.52
C LEU A 35 -5.61 -2.38 5.43
N GLY A 36 -5.96 -3.10 6.49
CA GLY A 36 -6.05 -4.56 6.48
C GLY A 36 -7.08 -5.07 5.45
N TRP A 37 -8.25 -4.42 5.40
CA TRP A 37 -9.27 -4.71 4.39
C TRP A 37 -8.77 -4.42 2.97
N ALA A 38 -8.19 -3.25 2.72
CA ALA A 38 -7.67 -2.85 1.42
C ALA A 38 -6.53 -3.76 0.95
N ALA A 39 -5.62 -4.17 1.85
CA ALA A 39 -4.51 -5.08 1.55
C ALA A 39 -5.01 -6.42 1.00
N THR A 40 -6.08 -6.97 1.58
CA THR A 40 -6.70 -8.19 1.04
C THR A 40 -7.40 -7.98 -0.30
N SER A 41 -8.07 -6.83 -0.49
CA SER A 41 -8.74 -6.47 -1.73
C SER A 41 -7.76 -6.23 -2.89
N LEU A 42 -6.56 -5.70 -2.61
CA LEU A 42 -5.49 -5.55 -3.61
C LEU A 42 -5.04 -6.90 -4.19
N CYS A 43 -5.06 -7.97 -3.39
CA CYS A 43 -4.72 -9.31 -3.85
C CYS A 43 -5.88 -10.02 -4.59
N GLY A 44 -7.01 -9.34 -4.78
CA GLY A 44 -8.19 -9.88 -5.46
C GLY A 44 -9.19 -10.53 -4.51
N LYS A 45 -9.58 -11.78 -4.78
CA LYS A 45 -10.60 -12.47 -3.97
C LYS A 45 -10.03 -12.87 -2.61
N ALA A 46 -10.76 -12.60 -1.53
CA ALA A 46 -10.41 -13.03 -0.17
C ALA A 46 -10.54 -14.55 0.02
N THR A 47 -9.60 -15.29 -0.55
CA THR A 47 -9.42 -16.73 -0.34
C THR A 47 -8.61 -17.00 0.93
N ARG A 48 -8.77 -18.19 1.53
CA ARG A 48 -7.98 -18.57 2.73
C ARG A 48 -6.48 -18.49 2.49
N ALA A 49 -6.02 -18.85 1.30
CA ALA A 49 -4.60 -18.77 0.94
C ALA A 49 -4.10 -17.32 0.91
N ILE A 50 -4.85 -16.41 0.26
CA ILE A 50 -4.50 -14.98 0.17
C ILE A 50 -4.53 -14.32 1.54
N MET A 51 -5.59 -14.55 2.33
CA MET A 51 -5.69 -13.99 3.68
C MET A 51 -4.57 -14.49 4.59
N GLY A 52 -4.22 -15.78 4.52
CA GLY A 52 -3.08 -16.32 5.27
C GLY A 52 -1.74 -15.75 4.80
N ALA A 53 -1.56 -15.51 3.51
CA ALA A 53 -0.37 -14.85 2.98
C ALA A 53 -0.28 -13.39 3.45
N ILE A 54 -1.35 -12.60 3.30
CA ILE A 54 -1.43 -11.21 3.74
C ILE A 54 -1.24 -11.09 5.25
N THR A 55 -1.88 -11.96 6.05
CA THR A 55 -1.73 -11.91 7.51
C THR A 55 -0.26 -12.12 7.92
N ARG A 56 0.42 -13.08 7.29
CA ARG A 56 1.84 -13.35 7.57
C ARG A 56 2.75 -12.20 7.14
N THR A 57 2.54 -11.65 5.95
CA THR A 57 3.37 -10.54 5.47
C THR A 57 3.10 -9.26 6.25
N LEU A 58 1.84 -8.99 6.61
CA LEU A 58 1.47 -7.86 7.44
C LEU A 58 2.12 -7.94 8.82
N PHE A 59 2.02 -9.11 9.48
CA PHE A 59 2.66 -9.33 10.76
C PHE A 59 4.19 -9.15 10.66
N LEU A 60 4.80 -9.69 9.61
CA LEU A 60 6.23 -9.51 9.38
C LEU A 60 6.60 -8.04 9.20
N GLY A 61 5.84 -7.28 8.42
CA GLY A 61 6.01 -5.84 8.27
C GLY A 61 5.86 -5.08 9.58
N ALA A 62 4.90 -5.46 10.41
CA ALA A 62 4.71 -4.88 11.75
C ALA A 62 5.92 -5.17 12.66
N CYS A 63 6.49 -6.38 12.60
CA CYS A 63 7.72 -6.71 13.33
C CYS A 63 8.91 -5.88 12.83
N CYS A 64 9.04 -5.66 11.52
CA CYS A 64 10.05 -4.78 10.96
C CYS A 64 9.88 -3.34 11.44
N ALA A 65 8.66 -2.81 11.53
CA ALA A 65 8.42 -1.48 12.07
C ALA A 65 8.73 -1.39 13.57
N LEU A 66 8.39 -2.41 14.36
CA LEU A 66 8.80 -2.48 15.76
C LEU A 66 10.32 -2.45 15.87
N ALA A 67 11.04 -3.23 15.05
CA ALA A 67 12.49 -3.19 15.00
C ALA A 67 13.02 -1.80 14.59
N THR A 68 12.39 -1.12 13.63
CA THR A 68 12.75 0.27 13.27
C THR A 68 12.64 1.21 14.46
N LEU A 69 11.54 1.15 15.23
CA LEU A 69 11.35 1.99 16.41
C LEU A 69 12.38 1.67 17.51
N LEU A 70 12.67 0.39 17.76
CA LEU A 70 13.68 0.00 18.73
C LEU A 70 15.09 0.43 18.32
N ILE A 71 15.43 0.34 17.02
CA ILE A 71 16.71 0.82 16.49
C ILE A 71 16.79 2.35 16.61
N GLN A 72 15.69 3.07 16.31
CA GLN A 72 15.62 4.51 16.50
C GLN A 72 15.91 4.90 17.96
N ASP A 73 15.24 4.27 18.93
CA ASP A 73 15.45 4.52 20.36
C ASP A 73 16.92 4.24 20.76
N LEU A 74 17.47 3.13 20.28
CA LEU A 74 18.90 2.79 20.49
C LEU A 74 19.84 3.86 19.91
N LEU A 75 19.54 4.38 18.72
CA LEU A 75 20.36 5.42 18.08
C LEU A 75 20.26 6.77 18.79
N MET A 76 19.10 7.08 19.36
CA MET A 76 18.85 8.33 20.08
C MET A 76 19.49 8.33 21.48
N GLU A 77 19.44 7.22 22.21
CA GLU A 77 19.81 7.20 23.63
C GLU A 77 21.10 6.44 23.96
N GLN A 78 21.47 5.43 23.17
CA GLN A 78 22.51 4.45 23.57
C GLN A 78 23.78 4.47 22.69
N THR A 79 23.89 5.41 21.76
CA THR A 79 25.09 5.55 20.93
C THR A 79 26.04 6.61 21.47
N ALA A 80 27.33 6.45 21.17
CA ALA A 80 28.36 7.43 21.55
C ALA A 80 28.17 8.81 20.90
N MET A 81 27.31 8.91 19.88
CA MET A 81 26.94 10.14 19.21
C MET A 81 25.41 10.18 19.06
N PRO A 82 24.68 10.70 20.06
CA PRO A 82 23.22 10.74 20.02
C PRO A 82 22.75 11.53 18.80
N MET A 83 21.96 10.87 17.96
CA MET A 83 21.45 11.46 16.73
C MET A 83 20.14 12.20 16.99
N PRO A 84 19.84 13.30 16.27
CA PRO A 84 18.51 13.88 16.30
C PRO A 84 17.48 12.86 15.76
N GLU A 85 16.24 12.92 16.28
CA GLU A 85 15.17 11.94 16.01
C GLU A 85 14.99 11.63 14.51
N TRP A 86 14.98 12.66 13.66
CA TRP A 86 14.81 12.50 12.22
C TRP A 86 15.96 11.68 11.58
N ALA A 87 17.20 11.84 12.06
CA ALA A 87 18.37 11.15 11.54
C ALA A 87 18.38 9.70 12.03
N ALA A 88 18.06 9.46 13.30
CA ALA A 88 17.90 8.12 13.86
C ALA A 88 16.80 7.32 13.12
N THR A 89 15.66 7.96 12.88
CA THR A 89 14.55 7.39 12.10
C THR A 89 14.97 7.05 10.68
N ALA A 90 15.64 8.00 9.98
CA ALA A 90 16.11 7.79 8.61
C ALA A 90 17.12 6.63 8.53
N ALA A 91 18.07 6.55 9.47
CA ALA A 91 19.05 5.47 9.54
C ALA A 91 18.39 4.11 9.78
N ALA A 92 17.43 4.04 10.73
CA ALA A 92 16.69 2.82 11.01
C ALA A 92 15.86 2.34 9.81
N ILE A 93 15.21 3.26 9.09
CA ILE A 93 14.46 2.94 7.86
C ILE A 93 15.39 2.48 6.73
N LEU A 94 16.53 3.13 6.54
CA LEU A 94 17.52 2.75 5.53
C LEU A 94 18.08 1.34 5.76
N LEU A 95 18.13 0.88 7.02
CA LEU A 95 18.51 -0.49 7.35
C LEU A 95 17.37 -1.50 7.14
N ILE A 96 16.17 -1.19 7.64
CA ILE A 96 15.04 -2.12 7.66
C ILE A 96 14.35 -2.26 6.30
N ASN A 97 14.27 -1.19 5.51
CA ASN A 97 13.56 -1.22 4.23
C ASN A 97 14.20 -2.19 3.21
N PRO A 98 15.53 -2.17 2.97
CA PRO A 98 16.18 -3.19 2.13
C PRO A 98 16.02 -4.61 2.68
N LEU A 99 16.03 -4.77 4.02
CA LEU A 99 15.79 -6.06 4.64
C LEU A 99 14.38 -6.59 4.32
N MET A 100 13.34 -5.74 4.39
CA MET A 100 11.98 -6.13 4.00
C MET A 100 11.90 -6.54 2.51
N ILE A 101 12.53 -5.77 1.62
CA ILE A 101 12.58 -6.11 0.19
C ILE A 101 13.32 -7.45 -0.03
N PHE A 102 14.41 -7.68 0.71
CA PHE A 102 15.14 -8.95 0.68
C PHE A 102 14.27 -10.12 1.16
N MET A 103 13.51 -9.93 2.24
CA MET A 103 12.57 -10.94 2.74
C MET A 103 11.46 -11.26 1.73
N GLY A 104 11.08 -10.30 0.89
CA GLY A 104 10.13 -10.48 -0.21
C GLY A 104 10.57 -11.51 -1.25
N ARG A 105 11.86 -11.87 -1.30
CA ARG A 105 12.38 -12.90 -2.22
C ARG A 105 11.99 -14.32 -1.80
N PHE A 106 11.56 -14.54 -0.57
CA PHE A 106 11.07 -15.83 -0.12
C PHE A 106 9.61 -16.03 -0.51
N LYS A 107 9.27 -17.19 -1.11
CA LYS A 107 7.90 -17.49 -1.58
C LYS A 107 6.82 -17.29 -0.50
N THR A 108 7.15 -17.54 0.76
CA THR A 108 6.25 -17.36 1.90
C THR A 108 5.88 -15.89 2.14
N PHE A 109 6.77 -14.96 1.81
CA PHE A 109 6.64 -13.51 2.07
C PHE A 109 6.59 -12.68 0.79
N ALA A 110 6.29 -13.30 -0.36
CA ALA A 110 6.28 -12.66 -1.67
C ALA A 110 5.22 -11.53 -1.81
N VAL A 111 4.27 -11.44 -0.87
CA VAL A 111 3.27 -10.35 -0.84
C VAL A 111 3.87 -9.11 -0.17
N VAL A 112 4.85 -8.52 -0.85
CA VAL A 112 5.61 -7.33 -0.40
C VAL A 112 4.69 -6.17 -0.02
N PRO A 113 3.63 -5.83 -0.77
CA PRO A 113 2.71 -4.77 -0.36
C PRO A 113 2.08 -5.00 1.01
N GLY A 114 1.81 -6.25 1.39
CA GLY A 114 1.29 -6.58 2.72
C GLY A 114 2.28 -6.26 3.84
N MET A 115 3.58 -6.47 3.61
CA MET A 115 4.62 -6.08 4.56
C MET A 115 4.66 -4.56 4.75
N PHE A 116 4.59 -3.78 3.66
CA PHE A 116 4.56 -2.33 3.76
C PHE A 116 3.31 -1.79 4.45
N VAL A 117 2.16 -2.43 4.27
CA VAL A 117 0.93 -2.07 4.98
C VAL A 117 1.11 -2.28 6.48
N GLY A 118 1.63 -3.45 6.91
CA GLY A 118 1.89 -3.70 8.33
C GLY A 118 2.90 -2.72 8.92
N PHE A 119 4.00 -2.48 8.19
CA PHE A 119 5.06 -1.57 8.57
C PHE A 119 4.56 -0.13 8.77
N SER A 120 3.87 0.42 7.76
CA SER A 120 3.34 1.77 7.81
C SER A 120 2.26 1.92 8.88
N THR A 121 1.48 0.87 9.13
CA THR A 121 0.45 0.93 10.18
C THR A 121 1.07 1.11 11.56
N VAL A 122 2.15 0.39 11.88
CA VAL A 122 2.81 0.53 13.19
C VAL A 122 3.43 1.92 13.33
N LEU A 123 4.18 2.39 12.32
CA LEU A 123 4.82 3.71 12.39
C LEU A 123 3.80 4.84 12.51
N ALA A 124 2.75 4.85 11.70
CA ALA A 124 1.73 5.90 11.81
C ALA A 124 0.91 5.79 13.11
N THR A 125 0.78 4.60 13.70
CA THR A 125 0.17 4.44 15.03
C THR A 125 1.06 5.07 16.11
N HIS A 126 2.37 4.83 16.02
CA HIS A 126 3.35 5.36 16.97
C HIS A 126 3.47 6.87 16.86
N MET A 127 3.76 7.39 15.66
CA MET A 127 3.91 8.82 15.41
C MET A 127 2.61 9.61 15.60
N GLY A 128 1.46 8.97 15.40
CA GLY A 128 0.15 9.58 15.62
C GLY A 128 -0.31 9.60 17.09
N GLY A 129 0.46 9.00 18.02
CA GLY A 129 0.07 8.92 19.43
C GLY A 129 -1.13 8.02 19.69
N PHE A 130 -1.36 7.03 18.83
CA PHE A 130 -2.45 6.07 18.98
C PHE A 130 -2.03 4.85 19.80
N GLY A 131 -3.01 4.19 20.42
CA GLY A 131 -2.84 3.00 21.26
C GLY A 131 -3.13 3.25 22.73
N PHE A 132 -3.12 2.17 23.51
CA PHE A 132 -3.42 2.21 24.95
C PHE A 132 -2.32 2.89 25.77
N ALA A 133 -1.08 2.88 25.27
CA ALA A 133 0.04 3.67 25.79
C ALA A 133 0.69 4.44 24.62
N PRO A 134 0.31 5.71 24.40
CA PRO A 134 0.89 6.55 23.35
C PRO A 134 2.41 6.69 23.50
N GLY A 135 3.14 6.65 22.39
CA GLY A 135 4.61 6.73 22.39
C GLY A 135 5.34 5.46 22.82
N ASN A 136 4.64 4.39 23.22
CA ASN A 136 5.27 3.09 23.47
C ASN A 136 5.29 2.24 22.18
N PRO A 137 6.46 1.83 21.64
CA PRO A 137 6.55 1.03 20.41
C PRO A 137 5.75 -0.28 20.46
N GLY A 138 5.72 -0.95 21.62
CA GLY A 138 4.99 -2.20 21.82
C GLY A 138 3.47 -2.01 21.78
N SER A 139 2.97 -0.95 22.41
CA SER A 139 1.55 -0.55 22.34
C SER A 139 1.13 -0.29 20.90
N SER A 140 1.91 0.51 20.16
CA SER A 140 1.63 0.80 18.76
C SER A 140 1.66 -0.45 17.89
N PHE A 141 2.62 -1.35 18.11
CA PHE A 141 2.71 -2.65 17.42
C PHE A 141 1.46 -3.51 17.63
N ILE A 142 1.03 -3.69 18.88
CA ILE A 142 -0.14 -4.52 19.23
C ILE A 142 -1.41 -3.91 18.62
N CYS A 143 -1.66 -2.61 18.87
CA CYS A 143 -2.86 -1.93 18.37
C CYS A 143 -2.94 -1.95 16.84
N ALA A 144 -1.86 -1.60 16.14
CA ALA A 144 -1.81 -1.60 14.68
C ALA A 144 -2.03 -3.00 14.10
N THR A 145 -1.41 -4.02 14.69
CA THR A 145 -1.53 -5.41 14.23
C THR A 145 -2.96 -5.92 14.42
N VAL A 146 -3.55 -5.70 15.59
CA VAL A 146 -4.93 -6.11 15.88
C VAL A 146 -5.92 -5.43 14.94
N MET A 147 -5.79 -4.12 14.71
CA MET A 147 -6.70 -3.39 13.80
C MET A 147 -6.59 -3.89 12.36
N ASN A 148 -5.38 -4.16 11.87
CA ASN A 148 -5.19 -4.77 10.55
C ASN A 148 -5.84 -6.16 10.43
N VAL A 149 -5.66 -7.01 11.45
CA VAL A 149 -6.26 -8.35 11.47
C VAL A 149 -7.79 -8.27 11.48
N VAL A 150 -8.37 -7.32 12.21
CA VAL A 150 -9.81 -7.03 12.18
C VAL A 150 -10.26 -6.66 10.76
N GLY A 151 -9.48 -5.82 10.06
CA GLY A 151 -9.71 -5.47 8.65
C GLY A 151 -9.74 -6.69 7.72
N ILE A 152 -8.77 -7.59 7.86
CA ILE A 152 -8.72 -8.87 7.12
C ILE A 152 -9.96 -9.73 7.45
N GLY A 153 -10.41 -9.72 8.72
CA GLY A 153 -11.62 -10.39 9.17
C GLY A 153 -12.89 -9.89 8.48
N PHE A 154 -13.01 -8.57 8.26
CA PHE A 154 -14.13 -8.00 7.50
C PHE A 154 -14.12 -8.44 6.03
N SER A 155 -12.96 -8.54 5.40
CA SER A 155 -12.84 -9.08 4.04
C SER A 155 -13.25 -10.55 3.96
N TRP A 156 -12.90 -11.34 4.98
CA TRP A 156 -13.36 -12.72 5.09
C TRP A 156 -14.87 -12.83 5.23
N ALA A 157 -15.46 -12.04 6.14
CA ALA A 157 -16.89 -12.01 6.37
C ALA A 157 -17.65 -11.64 5.09
N GLY A 158 -17.18 -10.61 4.37
CA GLY A 158 -17.70 -10.24 3.06
C GLY A 158 -17.68 -11.41 2.07
N ALA A 159 -16.52 -12.04 1.90
CA ALA A 159 -16.40 -13.17 0.99
C ALA A 159 -17.22 -14.40 1.41
N TYR A 160 -17.46 -14.60 2.71
CA TYR A 160 -18.30 -15.66 3.23
C TYR A 160 -19.78 -15.42 2.93
N PHE A 161 -20.28 -14.20 3.17
CA PHE A 161 -21.67 -13.85 2.89
C PHE A 161 -21.98 -13.69 1.40
N SER A 162 -20.98 -13.41 0.57
CA SER A 162 -21.13 -13.29 -0.88
C SER A 162 -20.96 -14.62 -1.63
N ARG A 163 -20.84 -15.77 -0.94
CA ARG A 163 -20.83 -17.08 -1.60
C ARG A 163 -22.22 -17.34 -2.20
N PRO A 164 -22.33 -17.52 -3.53
CA PRO A 164 -23.58 -17.99 -4.10
C PRO A 164 -23.86 -19.39 -3.53
N GLY A 165 -25.01 -19.54 -2.87
CA GLY A 165 -25.55 -20.87 -2.59
C GLY A 165 -25.68 -21.64 -3.91
N VAL A 166 -25.50 -22.96 -3.84
CA VAL A 166 -25.66 -23.94 -4.92
C VAL A 166 -27.11 -23.93 -5.46
N LEU A 167 -27.50 -22.85 -6.11
CA LEU A 167 -28.80 -22.63 -6.75
C LEU A 167 -28.60 -21.83 -8.04
N GLN A 168 -27.57 -22.18 -8.82
CA GLN A 168 -27.70 -22.10 -10.28
C GLN A 168 -28.55 -23.31 -10.67
N ALA A 169 -29.86 -23.21 -10.47
CA ALA A 169 -30.78 -24.04 -11.21
C ALA A 169 -30.53 -23.70 -12.67
N LYS A 170 -29.82 -24.61 -13.36
CA LYS A 170 -29.64 -24.63 -14.80
C LYS A 170 -30.99 -24.31 -15.43
N ASN A 171 -31.19 -23.07 -15.85
CA ASN A 171 -32.34 -22.71 -16.65
C ASN A 171 -32.05 -23.28 -18.05
N PRO A 172 -32.73 -24.35 -18.50
CA PRO A 172 -32.40 -24.99 -19.77
C PRO A 172 -32.62 -24.09 -20.99
N ASN A 173 -33.20 -22.89 -20.80
CA ASN A 173 -33.59 -21.96 -21.87
C ASN A 173 -32.86 -20.59 -21.84
N ALA A 174 -31.80 -20.42 -21.04
CA ALA A 174 -31.04 -19.17 -21.06
C ALA A 174 -30.05 -19.17 -22.26
N PRO A 175 -30.12 -18.21 -23.19
CA PRO A 175 -29.15 -18.10 -24.28
C PRO A 175 -27.75 -17.81 -23.71
N ASP A 176 -26.77 -18.58 -24.20
CA ASP A 176 -25.40 -18.63 -23.72
C ASP A 176 -24.64 -17.34 -24.07
N LEU A 177 -24.71 -16.34 -23.19
CA LEU A 177 -23.96 -15.09 -23.31
C LEU A 177 -22.70 -15.12 -22.44
N GLY A 178 -21.67 -15.80 -22.95
CA GLY A 178 -20.30 -15.28 -22.95
C GLY A 178 -19.61 -15.01 -21.61
N GLY A 179 -19.73 -15.92 -20.63
CA GLY A 179 -19.02 -15.85 -19.33
C GLY A 179 -17.48 -15.93 -19.37
N ALA A 180 -16.87 -16.13 -20.54
CA ALA A 180 -15.43 -16.30 -20.70
C ALA A 180 -14.62 -14.97 -20.75
N SER A 181 -15.28 -13.83 -20.95
CA SER A 181 -14.62 -12.54 -21.21
C SER A 181 -14.18 -11.79 -19.94
N VAL A 182 -14.91 -11.94 -18.83
CA VAL A 182 -14.64 -11.23 -17.57
C VAL A 182 -13.45 -11.84 -16.82
N VAL A 183 -13.28 -13.17 -16.87
CA VAL A 183 -12.14 -13.87 -16.24
C VAL A 183 -10.82 -13.52 -16.93
N LYS A 184 -10.82 -13.38 -18.26
CA LYS A 184 -9.62 -13.05 -19.05
C LYS A 184 -9.11 -11.63 -18.78
N LYS A 185 -10.01 -10.66 -18.59
CA LYS A 185 -9.64 -9.25 -18.34
C LYS A 185 -9.02 -9.05 -16.95
N GLN A 186 -9.41 -9.87 -15.98
CA GLN A 186 -8.91 -9.78 -14.61
C GLN A 186 -7.58 -10.55 -14.41
N GLN A 187 -7.36 -11.64 -15.16
CA GLN A 187 -6.05 -12.30 -15.24
C GLN A 187 -5.00 -11.49 -16.02
N ALA A 188 -5.42 -10.74 -17.05
CA ALA A 188 -4.51 -9.86 -17.81
C ALA A 188 -3.97 -8.69 -16.95
N ALA A 189 -4.80 -8.10 -16.08
CA ALA A 189 -4.37 -7.03 -15.18
C ALA A 189 -3.36 -7.50 -14.11
N ALA A 190 -3.55 -8.71 -13.57
CA ALA A 190 -2.61 -9.30 -12.61
C ALA A 190 -1.26 -9.70 -13.27
N SER A 191 -1.29 -10.13 -14.53
CA SER A 191 -0.06 -10.42 -15.31
C SER A 191 0.70 -9.16 -15.70
N CYS A 192 0.01 -8.04 -15.94
CA CYS A 192 0.65 -6.76 -16.27
C CYS A 192 1.41 -6.18 -15.06
N ALA A 193 0.83 -6.30 -13.85
CA ALA A 193 1.51 -5.88 -12.62
C ALA A 193 2.75 -6.73 -12.28
N ALA A 194 2.73 -8.03 -12.63
CA ALA A 194 3.89 -8.91 -12.47
C ALA A 194 4.99 -8.65 -13.52
N ALA A 195 4.62 -8.31 -14.76
CA ALA A 195 5.57 -7.99 -15.83
C ALA A 195 6.33 -6.67 -15.59
N VAL A 196 5.66 -5.65 -15.03
CA VAL A 196 6.31 -4.37 -14.66
C VAL A 196 7.39 -4.56 -13.57
N SER A 197 7.29 -5.59 -12.73
CA SER A 197 8.34 -5.93 -11.76
C SER A 197 9.52 -6.70 -12.36
N ALA A 198 9.39 -7.30 -13.55
CA ALA A 198 10.48 -7.98 -14.24
C ALA A 198 11.31 -7.03 -15.11
N ASP A 199 10.65 -6.04 -15.73
CA ASP A 199 11.25 -5.11 -16.71
C ASP A 199 12.18 -4.04 -16.08
N THR A 200 12.18 -3.89 -14.74
CA THR A 200 13.14 -2.99 -14.07
C THR A 200 14.56 -3.60 -13.97
N THR A 201 14.75 -4.86 -14.40
CA THR A 201 16.04 -5.54 -14.31
C THR A 201 16.87 -5.47 -15.60
N GLU A 202 16.32 -5.01 -16.73
CA GLU A 202 17.02 -5.04 -18.04
C GLU A 202 17.60 -3.69 -18.51
N THR A 203 17.34 -2.58 -17.82
CA THR A 203 17.82 -1.24 -18.25
C THR A 203 19.20 -0.86 -17.70
N SER A 204 20.03 -1.83 -17.29
CA SER A 204 21.39 -1.61 -16.77
C SER A 204 22.49 -2.23 -17.63
N GLN A 205 22.31 -2.33 -18.95
CA GLN A 205 23.36 -2.78 -19.88
C GLN A 205 23.47 -2.04 -21.23
N ARG A 206 22.94 -0.82 -21.38
CA ARG A 206 23.28 0.02 -22.56
C ARG A 206 24.29 1.09 -22.20
N GLY A 207 25.51 0.91 -22.68
CA GLY A 207 26.59 1.89 -22.60
C GLY A 207 26.27 3.21 -23.33
N PRO A 208 27.07 4.25 -23.11
CA PRO A 208 26.76 5.61 -23.59
C PRO A 208 26.94 5.71 -25.11
N GLY A 209 25.85 6.04 -25.81
CA GLY A 209 25.87 6.45 -27.22
C GLY A 209 26.41 7.88 -27.39
N PRO A 210 26.86 8.25 -28.60
CA PRO A 210 27.56 9.50 -28.85
C PRO A 210 26.64 10.73 -28.75
N ARG A 211 27.20 11.84 -28.25
CA ARG A 211 26.51 13.14 -28.14
C ARG A 211 26.30 13.78 -29.52
N PRO A 212 25.14 14.38 -29.79
CA PRO A 212 24.96 15.26 -30.94
C PRO A 212 25.55 16.66 -30.69
N GLU A 213 26.22 17.19 -31.71
CA GLU A 213 26.78 18.54 -31.82
C GLU A 213 25.69 19.64 -31.86
N PRO A 214 25.99 20.88 -31.43
CA PRO A 214 25.03 21.98 -31.51
C PRO A 214 25.00 22.64 -32.90
N GLU A 215 23.84 22.56 -33.56
CA GLU A 215 23.56 23.29 -34.80
C GLU A 215 23.49 24.81 -34.57
N ARG A 216 24.38 25.50 -35.27
CA ARG A 216 24.46 26.95 -35.45
C ARG A 216 23.35 27.41 -36.38
N GLN A 217 22.32 28.12 -35.88
CA GLN A 217 21.38 28.84 -36.74
C GLN A 217 21.67 30.34 -36.82
N ILE A 218 21.57 30.79 -38.07
CA ILE A 218 22.11 32.01 -38.62
C ILE A 218 21.03 33.10 -38.61
N ARG A 219 21.51 34.28 -38.22
CA ARG A 219 20.96 35.63 -38.38
C ARG A 219 20.33 35.90 -39.76
N THR A 220 19.10 36.38 -39.78
CA THR A 220 18.61 37.27 -40.84
C THR A 220 17.88 38.48 -40.26
N LYS A 221 18.38 39.66 -40.65
CA LYS A 221 17.74 40.99 -40.63
C LYS A 221 16.43 40.91 -41.46
N ASP A 222 15.41 41.75 -41.31
CA ASP A 222 15.47 43.21 -41.51
C ASP A 222 14.14 43.90 -41.13
N LYS A 223 14.26 45.15 -40.68
CA LYS A 223 13.38 46.34 -40.81
C LYS A 223 11.85 46.26 -40.69
N SER A 224 11.35 47.05 -39.74
CA SER A 224 10.53 48.28 -39.87
C SER A 224 9.64 48.38 -38.63
N MET A 225 9.26 49.51 -38.06
CA MET A 225 9.22 50.89 -38.53
C MET A 225 9.16 51.78 -37.28
N ILE A 226 9.82 52.93 -37.35
CA ILE A 226 9.82 54.00 -36.36
C ILE A 226 8.57 54.86 -36.56
N HIS A 227 7.84 55.18 -35.48
CA HIS A 227 7.17 56.47 -35.25
C HIS A 227 6.80 56.55 -33.75
N ALA A 228 7.43 57.47 -33.00
CA ALA A 228 6.86 58.78 -32.59
C ALA A 228 5.69 58.62 -31.59
N GLY A 229 5.66 59.22 -30.40
CA GLY A 229 6.44 60.24 -29.72
C GLY A 229 5.59 60.79 -28.56
N ILE A 230 6.19 61.66 -27.72
CA ILE A 230 5.52 62.70 -26.89
C ILE A 230 4.73 62.19 -25.65
N ASN A 231 4.60 62.86 -24.51
CA ASN A 231 5.38 63.74 -23.64
C ASN A 231 4.45 64.04 -22.42
N ARG A 232 5.01 64.11 -21.20
CA ARG A 232 4.54 64.86 -20.00
C ARG A 232 3.26 64.45 -19.26
N PRO A 233 3.02 65.03 -18.06
CA PRO A 233 3.93 65.81 -17.18
C PRO A 233 4.42 65.06 -15.95
#